data_AF-A0A7H1MXA4-F1
#
_entry.id   AF-A0A7H1MXA4-F1
#
_cell.length_a   1.000
_cell.length_b   1.000
_cell.length_c   1.000
_cell.angle_alpha   90.00
_cell.angle_beta   90.00
_cell.angle_gamma   90.00
#
_symmetry.space_group_name_H-M   'P 1'
#
loop_
_entity.id
_entity.type
_entity.pdbx_description
1 polymer ?
#
loop_
_entity_poly.entity_id
_entity_poly.type
_entity_poly.pdbx_seq_one_letter_code
_entity_poly.pdbx_strand_id
1 'polypeptide(L)'
;MKPPQRVGSQLSRSAARLAAVQAIYEMEVTGAAADTILENFLRQRWPWSGAMEALPPPDLDLLTRLIQGVQASTEDLDSAIDTILEGRQGSTRIELLLRSILRAGAYELRALPEIPAKVVINEYINLGHAFYSSGEPALVNAVLDRLAAALPRQSPGDTLRRRRPPVSGEFDLIHRFFRPLATAPGALGLSDDAALLAVGTADDLVLTTDTIVESVHFLPGDPADSVGGKLLGVNLSDLAAMGAEPLAYLLSVAVPQAWSDERREAWLGGFARGLAQMQPLFRQGLLGGDTVAAPADLCLTATALGRVPSGSALRRTGARIGDAIFVSGTIGDAALGLRLATDGLPPGVATAAAATLIDRYRWPRPRVTLGPRLRGLVHAAADVSDGLVADLAHICRASGVTAEIDATAIPLSDAALHVLQFAPALRSLILTGGDDYELIFTAPAANRAAIDAAAVAAEVAISCIGTIGPASVPPEAEPVRVMVAGVTMALESTGFEHFSCNRKK
;
A
#
# COMPACT_ATOMS: atom_id res chain seq x y z
N MET A 1 2.65 25.21 -25.73
CA MET A 1 2.17 24.09 -26.57
C MET A 1 3.35 23.20 -26.91
N LYS A 2 3.16 21.86 -26.85
CA LYS A 2 4.14 20.72 -26.74
C LYS A 2 4.68 20.42 -25.32
N PRO A 3 4.80 19.14 -24.91
CA PRO A 3 3.69 18.18 -24.74
C PRO A 3 3.80 17.29 -23.46
N PRO A 4 2.74 16.53 -23.12
CA PRO A 4 2.78 15.42 -22.16
C PRO A 4 3.28 14.15 -22.86
N GLN A 5 4.33 13.46 -22.37
CA GLN A 5 4.87 12.29 -23.11
C GLN A 5 5.40 11.09 -22.30
N ARG A 6 5.63 11.15 -20.97
CA ARG A 6 6.38 10.06 -20.31
C ARG A 6 5.63 8.74 -20.11
N VAL A 7 4.41 8.75 -19.54
CA VAL A 7 3.62 7.51 -19.31
C VAL A 7 3.11 6.92 -20.62
N GLY A 8 2.64 7.78 -21.54
CA GLY A 8 2.24 7.37 -22.90
C GLY A 8 3.38 6.71 -23.67
N SER A 9 4.63 7.16 -23.48
CA SER A 9 5.79 6.55 -24.14
C SER A 9 6.22 5.19 -23.58
N GLN A 10 5.86 4.84 -22.33
CA GLN A 10 6.18 3.52 -21.79
C GLN A 10 5.17 2.48 -22.28
N LEU A 11 3.87 2.75 -22.13
CA LEU A 11 2.81 1.87 -22.63
C LEU A 11 2.85 1.73 -24.16
N SER A 12 3.23 2.78 -24.89
CA SER A 12 3.44 2.72 -26.35
C SER A 12 4.64 1.85 -26.73
N ARG A 13 5.70 1.79 -25.92
CA ARG A 13 6.82 0.86 -26.12
C ARG A 13 6.46 -0.58 -25.77
N SER A 14 5.70 -0.81 -24.71
CA SER A 14 5.18 -2.16 -24.40
C SER A 14 4.24 -2.67 -25.49
N ALA A 15 3.37 -1.80 -26.03
CA ALA A 15 2.54 -2.11 -27.20
C ALA A 15 3.38 -2.40 -28.46
N ALA A 16 4.49 -1.69 -28.67
CA ALA A 16 5.43 -1.96 -29.77
C ALA A 16 6.09 -3.34 -29.64
N ARG A 17 6.47 -3.78 -28.43
CA ARG A 17 7.05 -5.11 -28.21
C ARG A 17 6.05 -6.24 -28.45
N LEU A 18 4.80 -6.07 -27.99
CA LEU A 18 3.72 -7.03 -28.27
C LEU A 18 3.45 -7.14 -29.78
N ALA A 19 3.29 -6.00 -30.45
CA ALA A 19 3.06 -5.95 -31.90
C ALA A 19 4.24 -6.54 -32.69
N ALA A 20 5.48 -6.30 -32.24
CA ALA A 20 6.67 -6.88 -32.85
C ALA A 20 6.67 -8.42 -32.73
N VAL A 21 6.35 -8.98 -31.56
CA VAL A 21 6.28 -10.44 -31.36
C VAL A 21 5.21 -11.07 -32.27
N GLN A 22 4.03 -10.46 -32.38
CA GLN A 22 2.97 -10.92 -33.28
C GLN A 22 3.40 -10.87 -34.75
N ALA A 23 4.04 -9.78 -35.17
CA ALA A 23 4.55 -9.61 -36.53
C ALA A 23 5.66 -10.62 -36.87
N ILE A 24 6.61 -10.85 -35.96
CA ILE A 24 7.69 -11.84 -36.14
C ILE A 24 7.09 -13.25 -36.27
N TYR A 25 6.10 -13.58 -35.44
CA TYR A 25 5.38 -14.85 -35.54
C TYR A 25 4.67 -15.00 -36.90
N GLU A 26 3.97 -13.96 -37.38
CA GLU A 26 3.32 -13.98 -38.69
C GLU A 26 4.33 -14.13 -39.84
N MET A 27 5.49 -13.48 -39.77
CA MET A 27 6.57 -13.65 -40.74
C MET A 27 7.07 -15.09 -40.80
N GLU A 28 7.20 -15.75 -39.65
CA GLU A 28 7.61 -17.17 -39.58
C GLU A 28 6.56 -18.11 -40.17
N VAL A 29 5.27 -17.81 -39.98
CA VAL A 29 4.17 -18.64 -40.51
C VAL A 29 3.96 -18.43 -42.01
N THR A 30 4.07 -17.20 -42.50
CA THR A 30 3.70 -16.82 -43.87
C THR A 30 4.88 -16.70 -44.83
N GLY A 31 6.11 -16.53 -44.31
CA GLY A 31 7.30 -16.21 -45.10
C GLY A 31 7.31 -14.78 -45.66
N ALA A 32 6.41 -13.91 -45.20
CA ALA A 32 6.34 -12.52 -45.65
C ALA A 32 7.55 -11.69 -45.17
N ALA A 33 7.95 -10.69 -45.97
CA ALA A 33 9.00 -9.75 -45.59
C ALA A 33 8.51 -8.73 -44.54
N ALA A 34 9.42 -8.21 -43.69
CA ALA A 34 9.12 -7.22 -42.67
C ALA A 34 8.39 -6.00 -43.23
N ASP A 35 8.81 -5.51 -44.39
CA ASP A 35 8.21 -4.34 -45.02
C ASP A 35 6.76 -4.61 -45.44
N THR A 36 6.44 -5.82 -45.91
CA THR A 36 5.06 -6.23 -46.22
C THR A 36 4.20 -6.28 -44.95
N ILE A 37 4.73 -6.82 -43.85
CA ILE A 37 4.01 -6.91 -42.57
C ILE A 37 3.83 -5.51 -41.94
N LEU A 38 4.84 -4.66 -41.98
CA LEU A 38 4.77 -3.26 -41.53
C LEU A 38 3.78 -2.44 -42.37
N GLU A 39 3.76 -2.62 -43.70
CA GLU A 39 2.77 -1.97 -44.56
C GLU A 39 1.34 -2.44 -44.26
N ASN A 40 1.14 -3.74 -44.02
CA ASN A 40 -0.15 -4.27 -43.60
C ASN A 40 -0.57 -3.73 -42.22
N PHE A 41 0.37 -3.62 -41.28
CA PHE A 41 0.15 -3.04 -39.95
C PHE A 41 -0.19 -1.55 -39.99
N LEU A 42 0.43 -0.78 -40.90
CA LEU A 42 0.14 0.64 -41.09
C LEU A 42 -1.18 0.88 -41.83
N ARG A 43 -1.60 -0.05 -42.71
CA ARG A 43 -2.87 0.02 -43.46
C ARG A 43 -4.07 -0.50 -42.68
N GLN A 44 -3.90 -1.55 -41.88
CA GLN A 44 -4.93 -2.10 -41.00
C GLN A 44 -4.80 -1.44 -39.63
N ARG A 45 -5.67 -0.47 -39.36
CA ARG A 45 -5.72 0.22 -38.07
C ARG A 45 -5.88 -0.83 -36.96
N TRP A 46 -4.88 -0.95 -36.07
CA TRP A 46 -4.99 -1.52 -34.72
C TRP A 46 -6.41 -1.27 -34.18
N PRO A 47 -7.23 -2.29 -33.81
CA PRO A 47 -6.90 -3.65 -33.37
C PRO A 47 -7.53 -4.78 -34.23
N TRP A 48 -7.00 -6.01 -34.15
CA TRP A 48 -7.76 -7.20 -34.56
C TRP A 48 -7.91 -8.22 -33.42
N SER A 49 -9.18 -8.38 -33.04
CA SER A 49 -9.85 -9.55 -32.47
C SER A 49 -9.19 -10.31 -31.31
N GLY A 50 -9.70 -10.03 -30.10
CA GLY A 50 -10.03 -11.09 -29.13
C GLY A 50 -8.93 -11.48 -28.14
N ALA A 51 -8.46 -10.55 -27.30
CA ALA A 51 -8.01 -10.84 -25.93
C ALA A 51 -7.64 -9.59 -25.09
N MET A 52 -7.27 -8.46 -25.68
CA MET A 52 -6.78 -7.29 -24.92
C MET A 52 -7.23 -5.95 -25.52
N GLU A 53 -8.42 -5.48 -25.14
CA GLU A 53 -8.82 -4.08 -25.32
C GLU A 53 -8.14 -3.24 -24.21
N ALA A 54 -7.09 -2.47 -24.53
CA ALA A 54 -6.64 -1.25 -23.80
C ALA A 54 -5.21 -0.73 -24.12
N LEU A 55 -4.46 -1.27 -25.09
CA LEU A 55 -3.10 -0.76 -25.36
C LEU A 55 -3.10 0.48 -26.27
N PRO A 56 -2.30 1.53 -25.96
CA PRO A 56 -2.15 2.70 -26.84
C PRO A 56 -1.43 2.32 -28.14
N PRO A 57 -1.44 3.20 -29.17
CA PRO A 57 -0.70 2.95 -30.40
C PRO A 57 0.78 2.64 -30.12
N PRO A 58 1.37 1.64 -30.80
CA PRO A 58 2.76 1.27 -30.58
C PRO A 58 3.71 2.39 -31.01
N ASP A 59 4.85 2.49 -30.33
CA ASP A 59 5.97 3.34 -30.74
C ASP A 59 6.50 2.79 -32.07
N LEU A 60 6.18 3.46 -33.16
CA LEU A 60 6.48 3.01 -34.51
C LEU A 60 7.99 2.92 -34.78
N ASP A 61 8.80 3.74 -34.12
CA ASP A 61 10.25 3.70 -34.27
C ASP A 61 10.83 2.44 -33.63
N LEU A 62 10.40 2.13 -32.40
CA LEU A 62 10.80 0.89 -31.74
C LEU A 62 10.25 -0.35 -32.46
N LEU A 63 8.99 -0.33 -32.88
CA LEU A 63 8.34 -1.43 -33.62
C LEU A 63 9.10 -1.75 -34.92
N THR A 64 9.41 -0.72 -35.71
CA THR A 64 10.13 -0.88 -36.98
C THR A 64 11.53 -1.45 -36.75
N ARG A 65 12.26 -0.91 -35.77
CA ARG A 65 13.60 -1.39 -35.40
C ARG A 65 13.60 -2.86 -34.97
N LEU A 66 12.58 -3.29 -34.22
CA LEU A 66 12.45 -4.69 -33.77
C LEU A 66 12.16 -5.64 -34.94
N ILE A 67 11.16 -5.35 -35.78
CA ILE A 67 10.75 -6.26 -36.85
C ILE A 67 11.85 -6.41 -37.92
N GLN A 68 12.35 -5.29 -38.45
CA GLN A 68 13.38 -5.31 -39.49
C GLN A 68 14.71 -5.86 -38.94
N GLY A 69 15.04 -5.50 -37.71
CA GLY A 69 16.26 -5.93 -37.04
C GLY A 69 16.30 -7.43 -36.76
N VAL A 70 15.19 -8.01 -36.30
CA VAL A 70 15.04 -9.45 -36.12
C VAL A 70 15.14 -10.17 -37.46
N GLN A 71 14.44 -9.70 -38.51
CA GLN A 71 14.53 -10.33 -39.83
C GLN A 71 15.98 -10.35 -40.34
N ALA A 72 16.68 -9.22 -40.27
CA ALA A 72 18.05 -9.07 -40.76
C ALA A 72 19.08 -9.91 -39.96
N SER A 73 18.77 -10.26 -38.72
CA SER A 73 19.69 -10.94 -37.80
C SER A 73 19.21 -12.33 -37.39
N THR A 74 18.26 -12.93 -38.14
CA THR A 74 17.55 -14.16 -37.73
C THR A 74 18.53 -15.29 -37.42
N GLU A 75 19.49 -15.56 -38.31
CA GLU A 75 20.46 -16.66 -38.14
C GLU A 75 21.36 -16.44 -36.92
N ASP A 76 21.83 -15.21 -36.70
CA ASP A 76 22.70 -14.85 -35.57
C ASP A 76 21.96 -14.88 -34.22
N LEU A 77 20.67 -14.52 -34.21
CA LEU A 77 19.83 -14.58 -33.02
C LEU A 77 19.48 -16.02 -32.67
N ASP A 78 19.12 -16.84 -33.67
CA ASP A 78 18.86 -18.27 -33.49
C ASP A 78 20.08 -19.01 -32.97
N SER A 79 21.26 -18.78 -33.55
CA SER A 79 22.50 -19.41 -33.09
C SER A 79 22.79 -19.07 -31.63
N ALA A 80 22.60 -17.82 -31.21
CA ALA A 80 22.80 -17.39 -29.84
C ALA A 80 21.77 -18.00 -28.86
N ILE A 81 20.51 -18.09 -29.25
CA ILE A 81 19.43 -18.68 -28.47
C ILE A 81 19.63 -20.20 -28.34
N ASP A 82 19.88 -20.90 -29.46
CA ASP A 82 20.06 -22.34 -29.50
C ASP A 82 21.30 -22.78 -28.70
N THR A 83 22.41 -22.03 -28.76
CA THR A 83 23.61 -22.28 -27.93
C THR A 83 23.28 -22.32 -26.43
N ILE A 84 22.38 -21.43 -25.96
CA ILE A 84 21.97 -21.37 -24.55
C ILE A 84 21.02 -22.52 -24.19
N LEU A 85 20.18 -22.93 -25.15
CA LEU A 85 19.19 -23.99 -24.97
C LEU A 85 19.81 -25.39 -25.01
N GLU A 86 20.79 -25.64 -25.89
CA GLU A 86 21.52 -26.92 -25.99
C GLU A 86 22.32 -27.24 -24.71
N GLY A 87 22.72 -26.21 -23.95
CA GLY A 87 23.32 -26.36 -22.62
C GLY A 87 22.37 -26.92 -21.55
N ARG A 88 21.07 -27.09 -21.85
CA ARG A 88 20.08 -27.80 -21.04
C ARG A 88 19.77 -29.13 -21.75
N GLN A 89 20.02 -30.27 -21.11
CA GLN A 89 19.86 -31.58 -21.75
C GLN A 89 18.45 -31.78 -22.35
N GLY A 90 18.40 -32.06 -23.66
CA GLY A 90 17.21 -32.39 -24.43
C GLY A 90 16.94 -31.37 -25.53
N SER A 91 17.07 -31.78 -26.81
CA SER A 91 16.71 -30.97 -27.98
C SER A 91 15.21 -30.67 -27.97
N THR A 92 14.84 -29.62 -27.23
CA THR A 92 13.46 -29.22 -27.05
C THR A 92 13.13 -28.33 -28.23
N ARG A 93 12.35 -28.85 -29.17
CA ARG A 93 11.83 -28.04 -30.28
C ARG A 93 10.90 -26.99 -29.67
N ILE A 94 11.39 -25.74 -29.59
CA ILE A 94 10.62 -24.63 -29.04
C ILE A 94 9.50 -24.26 -30.01
N GLU A 95 8.32 -23.99 -29.45
CA GLU A 95 7.17 -23.49 -30.18
C GLU A 95 7.49 -22.14 -30.86
N LEU A 96 6.97 -21.92 -32.09
CA LEU A 96 7.24 -20.72 -32.88
C LEU A 96 7.03 -19.41 -32.10
N LEU A 97 5.93 -19.32 -31.33
CA LEU A 97 5.60 -18.10 -30.57
C LEU A 97 6.65 -17.80 -29.48
N LEU A 98 7.07 -18.82 -28.73
CA LEU A 98 8.13 -18.66 -27.73
C LEU A 98 9.48 -18.30 -28.38
N ARG A 99 9.76 -18.83 -29.58
CA ARG A 99 10.94 -18.45 -30.36
C ARG A 99 10.87 -17.00 -30.83
N SER A 100 9.70 -16.53 -31.26
CA SER A 100 9.47 -15.12 -31.63
C SER A 100 9.69 -14.17 -30.43
N ILE A 101 9.23 -14.53 -29.23
CA ILE A 101 9.47 -13.76 -27.99
C ILE A 101 10.97 -13.66 -27.69
N LEU A 102 11.69 -14.77 -27.76
CA LEU A 102 13.13 -14.81 -27.48
C LEU A 102 13.94 -14.01 -28.50
N ARG A 103 13.61 -14.10 -29.80
CA ARG A 103 14.28 -13.33 -30.87
C ARG A 103 14.12 -11.83 -30.67
N ALA A 104 12.92 -11.37 -30.35
CA ALA A 104 12.65 -9.95 -30.11
C ALA A 104 13.44 -9.43 -28.89
N GLY A 105 13.42 -10.15 -27.76
CA GLY A 105 14.18 -9.78 -26.57
C GLY A 105 15.70 -9.85 -26.74
N ALA A 106 16.20 -10.86 -27.44
CA ALA A 106 17.63 -11.00 -27.75
C ALA A 106 18.13 -9.87 -28.66
N TYR A 107 17.34 -9.48 -29.66
CA TYR A 107 17.67 -8.35 -30.51
C TYR A 107 17.69 -7.03 -29.74
N GLU A 108 16.66 -6.75 -28.92
CA GLU A 108 16.59 -5.52 -28.13
C GLU A 108 17.77 -5.39 -27.15
N LEU A 109 18.18 -6.49 -26.51
CA LEU A 109 19.37 -6.52 -25.64
C LEU A 109 20.68 -6.21 -26.38
N ARG A 110 20.84 -6.69 -27.63
CA ARG A 110 22.08 -6.59 -28.41
C ARG A 110 22.20 -5.27 -29.17
N ALA A 111 21.08 -4.80 -29.74
CA ALA A 111 21.08 -3.69 -30.70
C ALA A 111 20.65 -2.35 -30.09
N LEU A 112 19.97 -2.35 -28.94
CA LEU A 112 19.41 -1.14 -28.31
C LEU A 112 19.99 -0.90 -26.89
N PRO A 113 21.30 -0.62 -26.75
CA PRO A 113 21.96 -0.47 -25.45
C PRO A 113 21.50 0.76 -24.65
N GLU A 114 20.75 1.68 -25.28
CA GLU A 114 20.09 2.79 -24.60
C GLU A 114 18.96 2.34 -23.67
N ILE A 115 18.46 1.12 -23.84
CA ILE A 115 17.40 0.52 -23.01
C ILE A 115 18.05 -0.39 -21.97
N PRO A 116 17.85 -0.15 -20.65
CA PRO A 116 18.48 -0.96 -19.63
C PRO A 116 18.09 -2.45 -19.73
N ALA A 117 19.06 -3.36 -19.68
CA ALA A 117 18.82 -4.81 -19.85
C ALA A 117 17.72 -5.36 -18.91
N LYS A 118 17.67 -4.88 -17.65
CA LYS A 118 16.62 -5.26 -16.69
C LYS A 118 15.20 -4.88 -17.15
N VAL A 119 15.06 -3.75 -17.85
CA VAL A 119 13.77 -3.32 -18.41
C VAL A 119 13.37 -4.24 -19.55
N VAL A 120 14.30 -4.54 -20.47
CA VAL A 120 14.06 -5.46 -21.59
C VAL A 120 13.63 -6.84 -21.08
N ILE A 121 14.39 -7.42 -20.14
CA ILE A 121 14.10 -8.74 -19.57
C ILE A 121 12.71 -8.77 -18.92
N ASN A 122 12.37 -7.80 -18.08
CA ASN A 122 11.05 -7.73 -17.44
C ASN A 122 9.89 -7.62 -18.43
N GLU A 123 10.04 -6.83 -19.51
CA GLU A 123 9.00 -6.66 -20.53
C GLU A 123 8.72 -7.98 -21.28
N TYR A 124 9.75 -8.73 -21.66
CA TYR A 124 9.56 -10.00 -22.37
C TYR A 124 9.12 -11.15 -21.46
N ILE A 125 9.44 -11.12 -20.17
CA ILE A 125 8.84 -12.03 -19.17
C ILE A 125 7.34 -11.79 -19.05
N ASN A 126 6.93 -10.51 -18.97
CA ASN A 126 5.53 -10.14 -18.91
C ASN A 126 4.78 -10.57 -20.19
N LEU A 127 5.40 -10.45 -21.36
CA LEU A 127 4.85 -11.01 -22.61
C LEU A 127 4.74 -12.53 -22.55
N GLY A 128 5.73 -13.23 -21.99
CA GLY A 128 5.64 -14.67 -21.74
C GLY A 128 4.42 -15.04 -20.89
N HIS A 129 4.17 -14.30 -19.80
CA HIS A 129 2.99 -14.49 -18.96
C HIS A 129 1.66 -14.17 -19.66
N ALA A 130 1.67 -13.32 -20.68
CA ALA A 130 0.47 -12.99 -21.45
C ALA A 130 0.03 -14.11 -22.40
N PHE A 131 0.96 -14.98 -22.84
CA PHE A 131 0.67 -16.05 -23.80
C PHE A 131 0.70 -17.47 -23.19
N TYR A 132 1.30 -17.66 -22.01
CA TYR A 132 1.55 -18.98 -21.42
C TYR A 132 1.16 -19.08 -19.95
N SER A 133 0.61 -20.23 -19.56
CA SER A 133 0.08 -20.47 -18.21
C SER A 133 1.05 -21.19 -17.25
N SER A 134 2.12 -21.85 -17.73
CA SER A 134 3.08 -22.53 -16.83
C SER A 134 4.41 -22.96 -17.47
N GLY A 135 5.53 -22.35 -17.03
CA GLY A 135 6.90 -22.84 -17.28
C GLY A 135 7.72 -22.02 -18.29
N GLU A 136 7.08 -21.50 -19.33
CA GLU A 136 7.71 -20.74 -20.42
C GLU A 136 8.21 -19.34 -19.99
N PRO A 137 7.52 -18.56 -19.14
CA PRO A 137 8.04 -17.27 -18.66
C PRO A 137 9.36 -17.40 -17.89
N ALA A 138 9.53 -18.50 -17.15
CA ALA A 138 10.79 -18.80 -16.46
C ALA A 138 11.92 -19.16 -17.44
N LEU A 139 11.59 -19.78 -18.58
CA LEU A 139 12.54 -20.03 -19.67
C LEU A 139 12.95 -18.73 -20.36
N VAL A 140 11.99 -17.82 -20.63
CA VAL A 140 12.27 -16.47 -21.17
C VAL A 140 13.23 -15.70 -20.28
N ASN A 141 12.96 -15.65 -18.96
CA ASN A 141 13.86 -15.02 -17.99
C ASN A 141 15.27 -15.63 -18.07
N ALA A 142 15.38 -16.96 -17.99
CA ALA A 142 16.65 -17.65 -17.94
C ALA A 142 17.52 -17.48 -19.21
N VAL A 143 16.90 -17.43 -20.39
CA VAL A 143 17.62 -17.25 -21.66
C VAL A 143 18.07 -15.80 -21.81
N LEU A 144 17.18 -14.82 -21.55
CA LEU A 144 17.52 -13.40 -21.71
C LEU A 144 18.53 -12.91 -20.66
N ASP A 145 18.47 -13.41 -19.42
CA ASP A 145 19.49 -13.12 -18.40
C ASP A 145 20.89 -13.57 -18.85
N ARG A 146 21.00 -14.77 -19.44
CA ARG A 146 22.27 -15.29 -19.95
C ARG A 146 22.79 -14.52 -21.15
N LEU A 147 21.89 -14.10 -22.06
CA LEU A 147 22.25 -13.24 -23.19
C LEU A 147 22.74 -11.86 -22.71
N ALA A 148 22.07 -11.26 -21.74
CA ALA A 148 22.48 -9.98 -21.16
C ALA A 148 23.84 -10.07 -20.44
N ALA A 149 24.11 -11.19 -19.76
CA ALA A 149 25.39 -11.44 -19.10
C ALA A 149 26.58 -11.61 -20.07
N ALA A 150 26.31 -11.99 -21.33
CA ALA A 150 27.32 -12.16 -22.37
C ALA A 150 27.71 -10.85 -23.08
N LEU A 151 27.05 -9.72 -22.77
CA LEU A 151 27.33 -8.42 -23.39
C LEU A 151 28.54 -7.72 -22.70
N PRO A 152 29.42 -7.02 -23.46
CA PRO A 152 30.57 -6.32 -22.89
C PRO A 152 30.14 -5.16 -21.97
N ARG A 153 30.69 -5.10 -20.74
CA ARG A 153 30.47 -4.00 -19.79
C ARG A 153 31.23 -2.74 -20.21
N GLN A 154 30.54 -1.60 -20.37
CA GLN A 154 31.19 -0.31 -20.67
C GLN A 154 31.73 0.36 -19.39
N SER A 155 32.98 0.84 -19.43
CA SER A 155 33.67 1.54 -18.32
C SER A 155 33.62 3.07 -18.46
N PRO A 156 33.65 3.86 -17.35
CA PRO A 156 33.56 5.33 -17.39
C PRO A 156 34.93 6.03 -17.32
N GLY A 157 35.12 7.13 -18.09
CA GLY A 157 36.35 7.95 -18.05
C GLY A 157 36.30 9.29 -18.83
N ASP A 158 36.02 10.35 -18.09
CA ASP A 158 36.57 11.74 -18.07
C ASP A 158 36.57 12.77 -19.24
N THR A 159 35.94 13.92 -18.91
CA THR A 159 36.14 15.36 -19.25
C THR A 159 36.33 15.92 -20.67
N LEU A 160 35.47 16.90 -21.05
CA LEU A 160 35.82 18.34 -21.19
C LEU A 160 34.56 19.22 -21.38
N ARG A 161 34.46 20.32 -20.61
CA ARG A 161 33.32 21.26 -20.52
C ARG A 161 33.39 22.38 -21.59
N ARG A 162 32.23 22.78 -22.16
CA ARG A 162 31.67 24.16 -22.06
C ARG A 162 30.24 24.29 -22.63
N ARG A 163 29.28 24.13 -21.71
CA ARG A 163 27.98 24.80 -21.52
C ARG A 163 27.35 25.59 -22.69
N ARG A 164 26.30 25.03 -23.28
CA ARG A 164 24.95 25.63 -23.18
C ARG A 164 24.46 25.39 -21.74
N PRO A 165 23.73 26.32 -21.09
CA PRO A 165 23.26 26.05 -19.74
C PRO A 165 22.37 24.80 -19.80
N PRO A 166 22.56 23.83 -18.90
CA PRO A 166 21.52 22.84 -18.69
C PRO A 166 20.26 23.63 -18.32
N VAL A 167 19.12 23.19 -18.83
CA VAL A 167 17.81 23.55 -18.28
C VAL A 167 17.98 23.62 -16.76
N SER A 168 17.75 24.79 -16.16
CA SER A 168 18.10 25.03 -14.75
C SER A 168 17.60 23.84 -13.95
N GLY A 169 18.54 23.09 -13.40
CA GLY A 169 18.21 21.93 -12.58
C GLY A 169 17.42 22.42 -11.37
N GLU A 170 16.59 21.54 -10.84
CA GLU A 170 15.89 21.68 -9.56
C GLU A 170 16.68 22.49 -8.51
N PHE A 171 17.97 22.18 -8.32
CA PHE A 171 18.84 22.86 -7.36
C PHE A 171 19.23 24.31 -7.73
N ASP A 172 19.38 24.66 -9.00
CA ASP A 172 19.62 26.05 -9.44
C ASP A 172 18.37 26.92 -9.23
N LEU A 173 17.18 26.30 -9.31
CA LEU A 173 15.89 26.95 -9.02
C LEU A 173 15.67 27.07 -7.51
N ILE A 174 15.96 26.02 -6.73
CA ILE A 174 15.94 26.03 -5.26
C ILE A 174 16.88 27.11 -4.73
N HIS A 175 18.13 27.17 -5.20
CA HIS A 175 19.12 28.16 -4.74
C HIS A 175 18.75 29.61 -5.08
N ARG A 176 18.14 29.84 -6.26
CA ARG A 176 17.83 31.19 -6.75
C ARG A 176 16.50 31.73 -6.22
N PHE A 177 15.52 30.86 -5.97
CA PHE A 177 14.15 31.28 -5.66
C PHE A 177 13.66 30.85 -4.28
N PHE A 178 14.00 29.65 -3.79
CA PHE A 178 13.42 29.12 -2.57
C PHE A 178 14.36 29.30 -1.35
N ARG A 179 15.68 29.14 -1.54
CA ARG A 179 16.71 29.34 -0.51
C ARG A 179 16.72 30.73 0.14
N PRO A 180 16.47 31.85 -0.58
CA PRO A 180 16.31 33.17 0.04
C PRO A 180 15.09 33.32 0.98
N LEU A 181 14.13 32.38 0.96
CA LEU A 181 12.90 32.41 1.77
C LEU A 181 13.01 31.59 3.07
N ALA A 182 14.02 30.73 3.21
CA ALA A 182 14.29 29.96 4.42
C ALA A 182 15.09 30.76 5.45
N THR A 183 14.41 31.71 6.09
CA THR A 183 15.01 32.65 7.05
C THR A 183 14.97 32.15 8.50
N ALA A 184 14.19 31.11 8.81
CA ALA A 184 14.16 30.48 10.13
C ALA A 184 15.40 29.58 10.33
N PRO A 185 15.98 29.49 11.55
CA PRO A 185 17.10 28.57 11.82
C PRO A 185 16.75 27.12 11.41
N GLY A 186 15.48 26.77 11.57
CA GLY A 186 14.93 25.49 11.17
C GLY A 186 14.73 25.29 9.68
N ALA A 187 14.57 26.34 8.89
CA ALA A 187 14.37 26.18 7.45
C ALA A 187 15.67 25.82 6.70
N LEU A 188 16.81 25.84 7.39
CA LEU A 188 18.13 25.37 6.90
C LEU A 188 18.51 25.95 5.54
N GLY A 189 18.06 27.18 5.26
CA GLY A 189 18.28 27.85 3.98
C GLY A 189 17.71 27.11 2.76
N LEU A 190 16.70 26.23 2.90
CA LEU A 190 16.23 25.28 1.86
C LEU A 190 17.38 24.62 1.10
N SER A 191 18.49 24.45 1.79
CA SER A 191 19.58 23.59 1.37
C SER A 191 19.42 22.19 1.93
N ASP A 192 18.21 21.92 2.43
CA ASP A 192 17.82 20.74 3.16
C ASP A 192 16.38 20.41 2.74
N ASP A 193 16.01 19.15 2.87
CA ASP A 193 14.81 18.59 2.24
C ASP A 193 13.50 18.92 2.99
N ALA A 194 13.61 19.53 4.18
CA ALA A 194 12.50 19.90 5.04
C ALA A 194 12.88 21.07 5.98
N ALA A 195 11.88 21.72 6.57
CA ALA A 195 12.08 22.75 7.60
C ALA A 195 11.90 22.19 9.01
N LEU A 196 12.69 22.67 9.97
CA LEU A 196 12.53 22.49 11.40
C LEU A 196 11.55 23.54 11.95
N LEU A 197 10.60 23.11 12.77
CA LEU A 197 9.66 23.94 13.52
C LEU A 197 10.01 23.84 15.02
N ALA A 198 10.41 24.95 15.65
CA ALA A 198 10.66 24.98 17.09
C ALA A 198 9.33 25.03 17.86
N VAL A 199 9.04 23.98 18.61
CA VAL A 199 7.88 23.89 19.50
C VAL A 199 8.40 24.09 20.93
N GLY A 200 7.78 24.98 21.69
CA GLY A 200 8.30 25.48 22.97
C GLY A 200 8.54 24.40 24.05
N THR A 201 9.06 24.78 25.22
CA THR A 201 9.50 23.84 26.27
C THR A 201 8.37 23.18 27.08
N ALA A 202 7.10 23.41 26.73
CA ALA A 202 5.95 22.96 27.53
C ALA A 202 5.21 21.75 26.92
N ASP A 203 5.13 21.68 25.59
CA ASP A 203 4.40 20.66 24.86
C ASP A 203 5.33 20.02 23.81
N ASP A 204 5.28 18.69 23.70
CA ASP A 204 5.85 17.93 22.58
C ASP A 204 4.84 17.89 21.43
N LEU A 205 5.32 18.07 20.20
CA LEU A 205 4.52 17.89 18.98
C LEU A 205 4.53 16.42 18.57
N VAL A 206 3.35 15.86 18.33
CA VAL A 206 3.16 14.48 17.84
C VAL A 206 2.76 14.58 16.38
N LEU A 207 3.44 13.82 15.51
CA LEU A 207 3.14 13.76 14.09
C LEU A 207 2.90 12.32 13.69
N THR A 208 1.84 12.07 12.95
CA THR A 208 1.58 10.79 12.28
C THR A 208 1.27 11.04 10.81
N THR A 209 1.49 10.03 9.97
CA THR A 209 1.07 10.07 8.58
C THR A 209 0.60 8.70 8.13
N ASP A 210 -0.61 8.64 7.62
CA ASP A 210 -1.18 7.43 7.04
C ASP A 210 -1.59 7.65 5.60
N THR A 211 -1.47 6.58 4.83
CA THR A 211 -1.95 6.51 3.46
C THR A 211 -3.00 5.44 3.33
N ILE A 212 -4.19 5.82 2.85
CA ILE A 212 -5.21 4.86 2.42
C ILE A 212 -5.23 4.79 0.90
N VAL A 213 -5.26 3.56 0.39
CA VAL A 213 -5.21 3.24 -1.04
C VAL A 213 -6.46 2.45 -1.41
N GLU A 214 -7.10 2.82 -2.51
CA GLU A 214 -8.26 2.12 -3.07
C GLU A 214 -7.91 0.64 -3.30
N SER A 215 -8.85 -0.26 -3.01
CA SER A 215 -8.70 -1.73 -3.08
C SER A 215 -7.72 -2.33 -2.07
N VAL A 216 -7.07 -1.53 -1.23
CA VAL A 216 -6.24 -1.99 -0.12
C VAL A 216 -6.89 -1.68 1.22
N HIS A 217 -7.27 -0.42 1.44
CA HIS A 217 -7.79 0.09 2.73
C HIS A 217 -9.28 0.43 2.69
N PHE A 218 -9.80 0.70 1.50
CA PHE A 218 -11.23 0.92 1.24
C PHE A 218 -11.63 0.27 -0.08
N LEU A 219 -12.90 -0.11 -0.21
CA LEU A 219 -13.41 -0.77 -1.41
C LEU A 219 -13.69 0.28 -2.51
N PRO A 220 -13.52 -0.04 -3.80
CA PRO A 220 -13.83 0.89 -4.90
C PRO A 220 -15.28 1.42 -4.91
N GLY A 221 -16.20 0.68 -4.28
CA GLY A 221 -17.61 1.05 -4.15
C GLY A 221 -17.94 1.81 -2.86
N ASP A 222 -16.96 2.10 -1.99
CA ASP A 222 -17.23 2.83 -0.76
C ASP A 222 -17.61 4.29 -1.05
N PRO A 223 -18.59 4.85 -0.32
CA PRO A 223 -18.95 6.26 -0.44
C PRO A 223 -17.75 7.16 -0.15
N ALA A 224 -17.50 8.14 -1.03
CA ALA A 224 -16.30 8.98 -0.94
C ALA A 224 -16.21 9.75 0.39
N ASP A 225 -17.34 10.16 0.97
CA ASP A 225 -17.40 10.78 2.28
C ASP A 225 -16.92 9.84 3.39
N SER A 226 -17.33 8.57 3.38
CA SER A 226 -16.76 7.60 4.32
C SER A 226 -15.26 7.41 4.14
N VAL A 227 -14.74 7.44 2.91
CA VAL A 227 -13.29 7.36 2.66
C VAL A 227 -12.56 8.57 3.25
N GLY A 228 -13.14 9.77 3.14
CA GLY A 228 -12.62 10.98 3.78
C GLY A 228 -12.64 10.91 5.30
N GLY A 229 -13.76 10.45 5.86
CA GLY A 229 -13.89 10.19 7.29
C GLY A 229 -12.85 9.21 7.80
N LYS A 230 -12.68 8.09 7.09
CA LYS A 230 -11.71 7.04 7.41
C LYS A 230 -10.28 7.57 7.40
N LEU A 231 -9.85 8.31 6.39
CA LEU A 231 -8.48 8.86 6.31
C LEU A 231 -8.10 9.69 7.54
N LEU A 232 -9.01 10.54 8.03
CA LEU A 232 -8.74 11.30 9.25
C LEU A 232 -8.94 10.45 10.50
N GLY A 233 -9.90 9.52 10.48
CA GLY A 233 -10.14 8.56 11.56
C GLY A 233 -8.88 7.76 11.93
N VAL A 234 -8.15 7.24 10.94
CA VAL A 234 -6.92 6.47 11.18
C VAL A 234 -5.83 7.33 11.82
N ASN A 235 -5.57 8.52 11.27
CA ASN A 235 -4.55 9.44 11.81
C ASN A 235 -4.93 9.96 13.23
N LEU A 236 -6.23 10.21 13.46
CA LEU A 236 -6.72 10.64 14.77
C LEU A 236 -6.62 9.52 15.82
N SER A 237 -6.74 8.26 15.39
CA SER A 237 -6.54 7.09 16.25
C SER A 237 -5.11 7.03 16.80
N ASP A 238 -4.12 7.22 15.93
CA ASP A 238 -2.71 7.32 16.31
C ASP A 238 -2.46 8.44 17.33
N LEU A 239 -3.02 9.63 17.08
CA LEU A 239 -2.89 10.75 18.03
C LEU A 239 -3.54 10.40 19.38
N ALA A 240 -4.70 9.75 19.38
CA ALA A 240 -5.36 9.29 20.59
C ALA A 240 -4.51 8.25 21.35
N ALA A 241 -3.88 7.31 20.65
CA ALA A 241 -3.01 6.29 21.21
C ALA A 241 -1.77 6.87 21.91
N MET A 242 -1.32 8.04 21.45
CA MET A 242 -0.22 8.80 22.06
C MET A 242 -0.70 9.75 23.19
N GLY A 243 -2.00 9.82 23.46
CA GLY A 243 -2.60 10.76 24.40
C GLY A 243 -2.48 12.22 23.96
N ALA A 244 -2.34 12.46 22.66
CA ALA A 244 -2.18 13.77 22.07
C ALA A 244 -3.54 14.41 21.79
N GLU A 245 -3.60 15.73 21.96
CA GLU A 245 -4.71 16.55 21.49
C GLU A 245 -4.51 16.86 19.99
N PRO A 246 -5.46 16.53 19.11
CA PRO A 246 -5.33 16.83 17.68
C PRO A 246 -5.29 18.33 17.42
N LEU A 247 -4.27 18.78 16.70
CA LEU A 247 -4.07 20.17 16.33
C LEU A 247 -4.53 20.42 14.90
N ALA A 248 -3.92 19.76 13.93
CA ALA A 248 -4.10 20.09 12.52
C ALA A 248 -3.68 18.91 11.63
N TYR A 249 -3.86 19.02 10.32
CA TYR A 249 -3.37 17.99 9.38
C TYR A 249 -2.96 18.57 8.02
N LEU A 250 -2.12 17.85 7.29
CA LEU A 250 -1.83 18.05 5.87
C LEU A 250 -2.47 16.93 5.05
N LEU A 251 -2.74 17.18 3.77
CA LEU A 251 -3.43 16.24 2.88
C LEU A 251 -2.76 16.18 1.50
N SER A 252 -2.28 14.99 1.12
CA SER A 252 -1.81 14.69 -0.24
C SER A 252 -2.78 13.74 -0.93
N VAL A 253 -3.21 14.10 -2.14
CA VAL A 253 -4.20 13.34 -2.92
C VAL A 253 -3.62 13.00 -4.28
N ALA A 254 -3.43 11.72 -4.57
CA ALA A 254 -3.05 11.21 -5.87
C ALA A 254 -4.27 10.61 -6.57
N VAL A 255 -4.84 11.36 -7.51
CA VAL A 255 -6.08 11.00 -8.23
C VAL A 255 -5.75 10.21 -9.50
N PRO A 256 -6.47 9.12 -9.82
CA PRO A 256 -6.29 8.40 -11.07
C PRO A 256 -6.53 9.31 -12.29
N GLN A 257 -5.53 9.39 -13.17
CA GLN A 257 -5.61 10.17 -14.40
C GLN A 257 -6.72 9.67 -15.35
N ALA A 258 -7.10 8.39 -15.23
CA ALA A 258 -8.16 7.77 -16.01
C ALA A 258 -9.57 8.26 -15.62
N TRP A 259 -9.75 8.96 -14.50
CA TRP A 259 -11.06 9.51 -14.13
C TRP A 259 -11.44 10.66 -15.05
N SER A 260 -12.70 10.64 -15.53
CA SER A 260 -13.30 11.81 -16.17
C SER A 260 -13.36 12.98 -15.16
N ASP A 261 -13.42 14.20 -15.67
CA ASP A 261 -13.46 15.38 -14.81
C ASP A 261 -14.73 15.38 -13.94
N GLU A 262 -15.87 14.93 -14.47
CA GLU A 262 -17.13 14.82 -13.71
C GLU A 262 -17.02 13.81 -12.56
N ARG A 263 -16.43 12.63 -12.82
CA ARG A 263 -16.18 11.63 -11.78
C ARG A 263 -15.24 12.20 -10.72
N ARG A 264 -14.17 12.87 -11.14
CA ARG A 264 -13.18 13.46 -10.23
C ARG A 264 -13.80 14.51 -9.33
N GLU A 265 -14.55 15.45 -9.88
CA GLU A 265 -15.21 16.50 -9.10
C GLU A 265 -16.25 15.93 -8.14
N ALA A 266 -17.11 15.02 -8.61
CA ALA A 266 -18.14 14.40 -7.78
C ALA A 266 -17.53 13.61 -6.61
N TRP A 267 -16.51 12.81 -6.89
CA TRP A 267 -15.84 11.98 -5.89
C TRP A 267 -15.08 12.84 -4.88
N LEU A 268 -14.24 13.79 -5.32
CA LEU A 268 -13.50 14.69 -4.43
C LEU A 268 -14.44 15.56 -3.59
N GLY A 269 -15.58 15.98 -4.16
CA GLY A 269 -16.61 16.70 -3.40
C GLY A 269 -17.22 15.85 -2.29
N GLY A 270 -17.44 14.55 -2.52
CA GLY A 270 -17.85 13.60 -1.47
C GLY A 270 -16.77 13.40 -0.41
N PHE A 271 -15.54 13.14 -0.84
CA PHE A 271 -14.39 13.00 0.03
C PHE A 271 -14.18 14.20 0.96
N ALA A 272 -14.28 15.43 0.42
CA ALA A 272 -14.17 16.65 1.20
C ALA A 272 -15.29 16.78 2.27
N ARG A 273 -16.51 16.32 1.99
CA ARG A 273 -17.59 16.27 3.00
C ARG A 273 -17.25 15.29 4.12
N GLY A 274 -16.62 14.17 3.79
CA GLY A 274 -16.06 13.22 4.76
C GLY A 274 -15.07 13.85 5.71
N LEU A 275 -14.05 14.51 5.14
CA LEU A 275 -13.04 15.24 5.90
C LEU A 275 -13.69 16.32 6.80
N ALA A 276 -14.64 17.08 6.26
CA ALA A 276 -15.35 18.13 6.98
C ALA A 276 -16.10 17.63 8.22
N GLN A 277 -16.60 16.39 8.21
CA GLN A 277 -17.25 15.79 9.38
C GLN A 277 -16.27 15.47 10.51
N MET A 278 -15.01 15.18 10.20
CA MET A 278 -13.97 14.88 11.20
C MET A 278 -13.20 16.12 11.66
N GLN A 279 -13.22 17.21 10.87
CA GLN A 279 -12.51 18.46 11.19
C GLN A 279 -12.81 19.04 12.59
N PRO A 280 -14.02 18.96 13.17
CA PRO A 280 -14.29 19.46 14.52
C PRO A 280 -13.45 18.79 15.63
N LEU A 281 -12.85 17.62 15.36
CA LEU A 281 -11.96 16.94 16.30
C LEU A 281 -10.56 17.57 16.35
N PHE A 282 -10.20 18.36 15.35
CA PHE A 282 -8.96 19.12 15.30
C PHE A 282 -9.18 20.53 15.82
N ARG A 283 -8.17 21.07 16.52
CA ARG A 283 -8.20 22.46 16.98
C ARG A 283 -8.13 23.48 15.82
N GLN A 284 -7.39 23.16 14.76
CA GLN A 284 -7.11 24.05 13.63
C GLN A 284 -7.55 23.46 12.28
N GLY A 285 -7.47 22.14 12.09
CA GLY A 285 -7.94 21.48 10.86
C GLY A 285 -6.89 21.37 9.76
N LEU A 286 -7.31 21.40 8.49
CA LEU A 286 -6.42 21.27 7.31
C LEU A 286 -5.49 22.48 7.15
N LEU A 287 -4.18 22.27 7.14
CA LEU A 287 -3.16 23.30 6.94
C LEU A 287 -2.68 23.42 5.49
N GLY A 288 -2.92 22.40 4.66
CA GLY A 288 -2.49 22.38 3.26
C GLY A 288 -2.09 20.98 2.80
N GLY A 289 -1.37 20.91 1.68
CA GLY A 289 -0.83 19.67 1.14
C GLY A 289 -0.75 19.70 -0.38
N ASP A 290 -0.91 18.56 -1.04
CA ASP A 290 -0.67 18.41 -2.48
C ASP A 290 -1.80 17.65 -3.18
N THR A 291 -1.99 17.89 -4.47
CA THR A 291 -2.94 17.14 -5.29
C THR A 291 -2.37 16.89 -6.67
N VAL A 292 -2.18 15.63 -7.00
CA VAL A 292 -1.52 15.19 -8.23
C VAL A 292 -2.40 14.23 -9.01
N ALA A 293 -2.23 14.22 -10.33
CA ALA A 293 -2.72 13.13 -11.15
C ALA A 293 -1.72 11.97 -11.13
N ALA A 294 -2.20 10.75 -10.93
CA ALA A 294 -1.41 9.53 -10.88
C ALA A 294 -1.88 8.51 -11.93
N PRO A 295 -0.99 7.67 -12.48
CA PRO A 295 -1.36 6.64 -13.45
C PRO A 295 -2.04 5.42 -12.82
N ALA A 296 -2.12 5.36 -11.49
CA ALA A 296 -2.59 4.22 -10.71
C ALA A 296 -3.88 4.54 -9.95
N ASP A 297 -4.27 3.62 -9.07
CA ASP A 297 -5.44 3.73 -8.19
C ASP A 297 -5.37 4.95 -7.26
N LEU A 298 -6.54 5.32 -6.72
CA LEU A 298 -6.64 6.47 -5.83
C LEU A 298 -5.83 6.23 -4.56
N CYS A 299 -4.92 7.16 -4.28
CA CYS A 299 -4.04 7.12 -3.11
C CYS A 299 -4.17 8.43 -2.35
N LEU A 300 -4.46 8.33 -1.05
CA LEU A 300 -4.81 9.44 -0.19
C LEU A 300 -3.94 9.39 1.05
N THR A 301 -3.15 10.43 1.29
CA THR A 301 -2.27 10.52 2.44
C THR A 301 -2.65 11.72 3.28
N ALA A 302 -2.76 11.52 4.59
CA ALA A 302 -2.83 12.63 5.53
C ALA A 302 -1.63 12.57 6.47
N THR A 303 -1.19 13.74 6.92
CA THR A 303 -0.21 13.89 8.00
C THR A 303 -0.88 14.67 9.11
N ALA A 304 -1.25 14.03 10.22
CA ALA A 304 -1.87 14.71 11.35
C ALA A 304 -0.83 15.14 12.38
N LEU A 305 -1.09 16.30 12.98
CA LEU A 305 -0.30 16.93 14.02
C LEU A 305 -1.15 16.99 15.28
N GLY A 306 -0.59 16.53 16.40
CA GLY A 306 -1.15 16.68 17.73
C GLY A 306 -0.12 17.25 18.70
N ARG A 307 -0.54 17.54 19.92
CA ARG A 307 0.36 17.95 21.00
C ARG A 307 0.10 17.20 22.28
N VAL A 308 1.13 17.08 23.09
CA VAL A 308 1.04 16.47 24.40
C VAL A 308 1.99 17.22 25.36
N PRO A 309 1.63 17.47 26.62
CA PRO A 309 2.56 18.07 27.58
C PRO A 309 3.84 17.25 27.64
N SER A 310 4.99 17.91 27.67
CA SER A 310 6.27 17.23 27.51
C SER A 310 6.46 16.09 28.51
N GLY A 311 6.85 14.93 28.00
CA GLY A 311 7.05 13.71 28.80
C GLY A 311 5.78 12.99 29.27
N SER A 312 4.59 13.43 28.86
CA SER A 312 3.32 12.77 29.21
C SER A 312 2.70 11.93 28.08
N ALA A 313 3.40 11.79 26.95
CA ALA A 313 2.99 10.95 25.84
C ALA A 313 2.76 9.51 26.29
N LEU A 314 1.62 8.95 25.88
CA LEU A 314 1.39 7.51 25.99
C LEU A 314 2.29 6.79 24.99
N ARG A 315 2.79 5.61 25.36
CA ARG A 315 3.74 4.85 24.56
C ARG A 315 3.40 3.37 24.58
N ARG A 316 3.83 2.64 23.56
CA ARG A 316 3.74 1.16 23.54
C ARG A 316 4.68 0.50 24.56
N THR A 317 5.72 1.22 25.01
CA THR A 317 6.67 0.78 26.04
C THR A 317 6.17 1.12 27.43
N GLY A 318 6.39 0.22 28.39
CA GLY A 318 6.23 0.52 29.82
C GLY A 318 5.32 -0.45 30.56
N ALA A 319 4.64 -1.35 29.84
CA ALA A 319 3.77 -2.37 30.42
C ALA A 319 4.53 -3.21 31.46
N ARG A 320 3.87 -3.52 32.57
CA ARG A 320 4.49 -4.21 33.72
C ARG A 320 3.73 -5.49 34.06
N ILE A 321 4.47 -6.46 34.59
CA ILE A 321 3.89 -7.71 35.11
C ILE A 321 2.82 -7.37 36.15
N GLY A 322 1.63 -7.97 36.00
CA GLY A 322 0.49 -7.74 36.87
C GLY A 322 -0.38 -6.54 36.48
N ASP A 323 -0.02 -5.76 35.46
CA ASP A 323 -0.93 -4.78 34.89
C ASP A 323 -2.20 -5.46 34.36
N ALA A 324 -3.34 -4.83 34.60
CA ALA A 324 -4.58 -5.17 33.91
C ALA A 324 -4.54 -4.59 32.48
N ILE A 325 -5.11 -5.32 31.53
CA ILE A 325 -5.22 -4.93 30.12
C ILE A 325 -6.65 -4.46 29.89
N PHE A 326 -6.79 -3.26 29.34
CA PHE A 326 -8.06 -2.65 29.02
C PHE A 326 -8.18 -2.39 27.53
N VAL A 327 -9.41 -2.42 27.04
CA VAL A 327 -9.75 -1.97 25.69
C VAL A 327 -10.96 -1.03 25.74
N SER A 328 -10.98 -0.02 24.87
CA SER A 328 -12.16 0.83 24.71
C SER A 328 -13.18 0.25 23.74
N GLY A 329 -14.42 0.72 23.84
CA GLY A 329 -15.48 0.45 22.87
C GLY A 329 -15.75 -1.04 22.67
N THR A 330 -15.83 -1.44 21.40
CA THR A 330 -16.15 -2.79 20.95
C THR A 330 -15.14 -3.23 19.89
N ILE A 331 -14.79 -4.51 19.91
CA ILE A 331 -13.73 -5.09 19.08
C ILE A 331 -14.32 -6.03 18.03
N GLY A 332 -13.73 -6.00 16.83
CA GLY A 332 -14.10 -6.83 15.69
C GLY A 332 -15.26 -6.30 14.84
N ASP A 333 -15.82 -5.13 15.17
CA ASP A 333 -16.98 -4.60 14.46
C ASP A 333 -16.62 -4.22 13.02
N ALA A 334 -15.47 -3.55 12.84
CA ALA A 334 -15.01 -3.10 11.53
C ALA A 334 -14.61 -4.28 10.64
N ALA A 335 -13.91 -5.28 11.20
CA ALA A 335 -13.56 -6.49 10.49
C ALA A 335 -14.79 -7.26 9.99
N LEU A 336 -15.83 -7.41 10.84
CA LEU A 336 -17.11 -7.97 10.42
C LEU A 336 -17.79 -7.09 9.36
N GLY A 337 -17.76 -5.77 9.53
CA GLY A 337 -18.27 -4.80 8.56
C GLY A 337 -17.67 -4.97 7.18
N LEU A 338 -16.34 -5.11 7.09
CA LEU A 338 -15.63 -5.38 5.84
C LEU A 338 -16.05 -6.71 5.21
N ARG A 339 -16.17 -7.78 6.01
CA ARG A 339 -16.65 -9.08 5.49
C ARG A 339 -18.05 -8.97 4.92
N LEU A 340 -18.96 -8.29 5.61
CA LEU A 340 -20.33 -8.08 5.14
C LEU A 340 -20.39 -7.20 3.89
N ALA A 341 -19.54 -6.18 3.79
CA ALA A 341 -19.43 -5.34 2.61
C ALA A 341 -18.87 -6.09 1.39
N THR A 342 -18.03 -7.11 1.60
CA THR A 342 -17.35 -7.86 0.53
C THR A 342 -18.12 -9.12 0.12
N ASP A 343 -18.55 -9.93 1.09
CA ASP A 343 -19.17 -11.25 0.85
C ASP A 343 -20.70 -11.18 0.80
N GLY A 344 -21.29 -10.07 1.24
CA GLY A 344 -22.73 -9.92 1.41
C GLY A 344 -23.25 -10.46 2.75
N LEU A 345 -24.57 -10.42 2.90
CA LEU A 345 -25.26 -10.69 4.16
C LEU A 345 -25.53 -12.20 4.33
N PRO A 346 -25.04 -12.85 5.40
CA PRO A 346 -25.39 -14.24 5.69
C PRO A 346 -26.89 -14.40 5.96
N PRO A 347 -27.51 -15.56 5.62
CA PRO A 347 -28.91 -15.82 5.92
C PRO A 347 -29.25 -15.63 7.41
N GLY A 348 -30.30 -14.86 7.72
CA GLY A 348 -30.77 -14.60 9.09
C GLY A 348 -30.13 -13.39 9.79
N VAL A 349 -29.04 -12.83 9.24
CA VAL A 349 -28.48 -11.58 9.76
C VAL A 349 -29.41 -10.41 9.43
N ALA A 350 -29.73 -9.58 10.43
CA ALA A 350 -30.58 -8.42 10.23
C ALA A 350 -29.85 -7.33 9.45
N THR A 351 -30.52 -6.71 8.47
CA THR A 351 -29.95 -5.61 7.68
C THR A 351 -29.47 -4.44 8.54
N ALA A 352 -30.18 -4.14 9.63
CA ALA A 352 -29.77 -3.09 10.57
C ALA A 352 -28.45 -3.43 11.29
N ALA A 353 -28.25 -4.68 11.71
CA ALA A 353 -26.99 -5.11 12.33
C ALA A 353 -25.83 -4.99 11.32
N ALA A 354 -26.04 -5.44 10.08
CA ALA A 354 -25.02 -5.31 9.04
C ALA A 354 -24.69 -3.85 8.71
N ALA A 355 -25.70 -2.98 8.64
CA ALA A 355 -25.50 -1.55 8.41
C ALA A 355 -24.64 -0.92 9.52
N THR A 356 -24.89 -1.26 10.79
CA THR A 356 -24.07 -0.79 11.93
C THR A 356 -22.61 -1.23 11.82
N LEU A 357 -22.34 -2.47 11.41
CA LEU A 357 -20.97 -2.97 11.29
C LEU A 357 -20.24 -2.39 10.06
N ILE A 358 -20.93 -2.27 8.93
CA ILE A 358 -20.41 -1.60 7.73
C ILE A 358 -20.09 -0.13 8.05
N ASP A 359 -20.91 0.53 8.86
CA ASP A 359 -20.63 1.88 9.37
C ASP A 359 -19.35 1.90 10.20
N ARG A 360 -19.12 0.94 11.11
CA ARG A 360 -17.87 0.85 11.89
C ARG A 360 -16.63 0.73 11.02
N TYR A 361 -16.71 -0.06 9.96
CA TYR A 361 -15.63 -0.22 8.96
C TYR A 361 -15.34 1.07 8.17
N ARG A 362 -16.40 1.79 7.81
CA ARG A 362 -16.36 2.99 6.96
C ARG A 362 -16.04 4.26 7.74
N TRP A 363 -16.49 4.34 8.98
CA TRP A 363 -16.39 5.49 9.87
C TRP A 363 -15.74 5.06 11.20
N PRO A 364 -14.40 5.05 11.26
CA PRO A 364 -13.67 4.91 12.51
C PRO A 364 -14.12 5.93 13.57
N ARG A 365 -14.09 5.51 14.83
CA ARG A 365 -14.49 6.36 15.97
C ARG A 365 -13.27 6.57 16.89
N PRO A 366 -12.27 7.37 16.45
CA PRO A 366 -11.02 7.50 17.16
C PRO A 366 -11.23 8.08 18.55
N ARG A 367 -10.52 7.53 19.55
CA ARG A 367 -10.76 7.83 20.98
C ARG A 367 -10.02 9.06 21.47
N VAL A 368 -10.09 10.14 20.70
CA VAL A 368 -9.36 11.40 20.91
C VAL A 368 -9.73 12.11 22.22
N THR A 369 -10.90 11.82 22.80
CA THR A 369 -11.31 12.32 24.12
C THR A 369 -10.80 11.46 25.28
N LEU A 370 -10.55 10.16 25.04
CA LEU A 370 -10.09 9.21 26.05
C LEU A 370 -8.57 9.26 26.20
N GLY A 371 -7.82 9.21 25.09
CA GLY A 371 -6.35 9.17 25.09
C GLY A 371 -5.70 10.20 26.02
N PRO A 372 -5.97 11.50 25.86
CA PRO A 372 -5.42 12.54 26.73
C PRO A 372 -5.76 12.39 28.22
N ARG A 373 -6.84 11.67 28.56
CA ARG A 373 -7.25 11.43 29.95
C ARG A 373 -6.56 10.23 30.60
N LEU A 374 -5.95 9.36 29.80
CA LEU A 374 -5.20 8.20 30.29
C LEU A 374 -3.74 8.54 30.67
N ARG A 375 -3.26 9.73 30.32
CA ARG A 375 -1.91 10.22 30.66
C ARG A 375 -1.65 10.15 32.16
N GLY A 376 -0.55 9.53 32.56
CA GLY A 376 -0.17 9.34 33.96
C GLY A 376 -0.98 8.28 34.71
N LEU A 377 -2.01 7.68 34.08
CA LEU A 377 -2.80 6.60 34.67
C LEU A 377 -2.40 5.21 34.16
N VAL A 378 -1.85 5.14 32.95
CA VAL A 378 -1.51 3.89 32.25
C VAL A 378 0.00 3.75 32.09
N HIS A 379 0.47 2.52 31.93
CA HIS A 379 1.87 2.20 31.72
C HIS A 379 2.24 2.09 30.24
N ALA A 380 1.34 1.53 29.42
CA ALA A 380 1.49 1.47 27.98
C ALA A 380 0.14 1.59 27.27
N ALA A 381 0.15 2.05 26.01
CA ALA A 381 -1.03 2.13 25.16
C ALA A 381 -0.67 1.97 23.67
N ALA A 382 -1.67 1.57 22.89
CA ALA A 382 -1.71 1.57 21.43
C ALA A 382 -3.17 1.75 20.99
N ASP A 383 -3.40 2.05 19.71
CA ASP A 383 -4.68 1.78 19.09
C ASP A 383 -4.76 0.36 18.51
N VAL A 384 -5.97 -0.08 18.17
CA VAL A 384 -6.26 -1.38 17.57
C VAL A 384 -6.60 -1.16 16.09
N SER A 385 -5.59 -1.23 15.23
CA SER A 385 -5.70 -1.00 13.78
C SER A 385 -5.47 -2.28 12.97
N ASP A 386 -4.54 -3.14 13.39
CA ASP A 386 -4.20 -4.38 12.69
C ASP A 386 -4.89 -5.62 13.29
N GLY A 387 -5.47 -5.44 14.48
CA GLY A 387 -6.23 -6.42 15.23
C GLY A 387 -5.75 -6.50 16.68
N LEU A 388 -6.68 -6.81 17.59
CA LEU A 388 -6.44 -6.77 19.03
C LEU A 388 -5.19 -7.56 19.45
N VAL A 389 -5.02 -8.77 18.90
CA VAL A 389 -3.90 -9.65 19.24
C VAL A 389 -2.57 -9.08 18.70
N ALA A 390 -2.54 -8.59 17.47
CA ALA A 390 -1.34 -8.00 16.87
C ALA A 390 -0.89 -6.74 17.61
N ASP A 391 -1.80 -5.81 17.90
CA ASP A 391 -1.46 -4.54 18.53
C ASP A 391 -1.11 -4.70 20.01
N LEU A 392 -1.74 -5.65 20.72
CA LEU A 392 -1.27 -6.05 22.04
C LEU A 392 0.13 -6.69 21.98
N ALA A 393 0.41 -7.50 20.95
CA ALA A 393 1.74 -8.06 20.77
C ALA A 393 2.80 -6.98 20.53
N HIS A 394 2.47 -5.87 19.86
CA HIS A 394 3.35 -4.70 19.75
C HIS A 394 3.71 -4.11 21.12
N ILE A 395 2.74 -3.96 22.03
CA ILE A 395 2.97 -3.50 23.42
C ILE A 395 3.87 -4.50 24.16
N CYS A 396 3.55 -5.80 24.09
CA CYS A 396 4.30 -6.85 24.77
C CYS A 396 5.76 -6.90 24.32
N ARG A 397 6.02 -6.86 23.01
CA ARG A 397 7.38 -6.85 22.44
C ARG A 397 8.15 -5.59 22.84
N ALA A 398 7.51 -4.42 22.74
CA ALA A 398 8.14 -3.15 23.11
C ALA A 398 8.47 -3.06 24.62
N SER A 399 7.71 -3.77 25.46
CA SER A 399 7.88 -3.76 26.91
C SER A 399 8.63 -4.97 27.47
N GLY A 400 8.95 -5.98 26.66
CA GLY A 400 9.60 -7.21 27.11
C GLY A 400 8.75 -8.02 28.09
N VAL A 401 7.45 -8.15 27.81
CA VAL A 401 6.46 -8.87 28.64
C VAL A 401 5.56 -9.77 27.78
N THR A 402 4.68 -10.53 28.41
CA THR A 402 3.64 -11.31 27.72
C THR A 402 2.25 -10.86 28.17
N ALA A 403 1.21 -11.27 27.46
CA ALA A 403 -0.17 -10.98 27.82
C ALA A 403 -1.01 -12.25 27.78
N GLU A 404 -1.98 -12.30 28.69
CA GLU A 404 -3.06 -13.29 28.66
C GLU A 404 -4.39 -12.54 28.66
N ILE A 405 -5.21 -12.76 27.63
CA ILE A 405 -6.54 -12.16 27.48
C ILE A 405 -7.62 -13.22 27.52
N ASP A 406 -8.75 -12.91 28.15
CA ASP A 406 -9.94 -13.75 28.18
C ASP A 406 -10.87 -13.36 27.03
N ALA A 407 -11.03 -14.27 26.07
CA ALA A 407 -11.90 -14.09 24.91
C ALA A 407 -13.37 -13.80 25.30
N THR A 408 -13.82 -14.26 26.48
CA THR A 408 -15.18 -14.01 26.97
C THR A 408 -15.35 -12.61 27.56
N ALA A 409 -14.25 -11.93 27.88
CA ALA A 409 -14.24 -10.56 28.38
C ALA A 409 -14.14 -9.50 27.26
N ILE A 410 -13.91 -9.92 26.01
CA ILE A 410 -13.81 -9.01 24.86
C ILE A 410 -15.16 -8.35 24.60
N PRO A 411 -15.24 -7.01 24.60
CA PRO A 411 -16.51 -6.32 24.37
C PRO A 411 -16.94 -6.43 22.91
N LEU A 412 -18.14 -6.95 22.70
CA LEU A 412 -18.78 -7.07 21.39
C LEU A 412 -19.97 -6.11 21.31
N SER A 413 -20.21 -5.54 20.13
CA SER A 413 -21.47 -4.83 19.88
C SER A 413 -22.63 -5.81 19.75
N ASP A 414 -23.86 -5.34 19.99
CA ASP A 414 -25.07 -6.12 19.74
C ASP A 414 -25.17 -6.60 18.28
N ALA A 415 -24.67 -5.78 17.34
CA ALA A 415 -24.63 -6.12 15.93
C ALA A 415 -23.62 -7.27 15.66
N ALA A 416 -22.44 -7.23 16.28
CA ALA A 416 -21.47 -8.31 16.18
C ALA A 416 -22.00 -9.61 16.81
N LEU A 417 -22.63 -9.52 17.99
CA LEU A 417 -23.30 -10.67 18.62
C LEU A 417 -24.36 -11.29 17.70
N HIS A 418 -25.19 -10.46 17.08
CA HIS A 418 -26.20 -10.91 16.11
C HIS A 418 -25.56 -11.64 14.93
N VAL A 419 -24.51 -11.10 14.33
CA VAL A 419 -23.81 -11.75 13.21
C VAL A 419 -23.21 -13.09 13.63
N LEU A 420 -22.51 -13.14 14.77
CA LEU A 420 -21.86 -14.36 15.24
C LEU A 420 -22.84 -15.49 15.59
N GLN A 421 -24.11 -15.18 15.88
CA GLN A 421 -25.16 -16.18 16.05
C GLN A 421 -25.42 -16.95 14.74
N PHE A 422 -25.38 -16.29 13.59
CA PHE A 422 -25.65 -16.89 12.28
C PHE A 422 -24.37 -17.30 11.54
N ALA A 423 -23.24 -16.70 11.88
CA ALA A 423 -21.92 -16.95 11.28
C ALA A 423 -20.84 -17.18 12.35
N PRO A 424 -20.92 -18.26 13.15
CA PRO A 424 -19.99 -18.50 14.26
C PRO A 424 -18.54 -18.71 13.82
N ALA A 425 -18.31 -19.09 12.56
CA ALA A 425 -16.97 -19.23 11.97
C ALA A 425 -16.19 -17.89 11.95
N LEU A 426 -16.87 -16.74 12.02
CA LEU A 426 -16.23 -15.42 12.05
C LEU A 426 -15.75 -15.02 13.45
N ARG A 427 -15.89 -15.87 14.47
CA ARG A 427 -15.52 -15.52 15.85
C ARG A 427 -14.03 -15.22 16.03
N SER A 428 -13.14 -15.93 15.32
CA SER A 428 -11.69 -15.66 15.38
C SER A 428 -11.35 -14.28 14.79
N LEU A 429 -12.09 -13.84 13.77
CA LEU A 429 -11.90 -12.55 13.10
C LEU A 429 -12.10 -11.37 14.05
N ILE A 430 -12.88 -11.52 15.12
CA ILE A 430 -13.02 -10.48 16.16
C ILE A 430 -11.66 -10.08 16.73
N LEU A 431 -10.76 -11.05 16.90
CA LEU A 431 -9.50 -10.84 17.62
C LEU A 431 -8.35 -10.48 16.70
N THR A 432 -8.45 -10.86 15.44
CA THR A 432 -7.37 -10.81 14.44
C THR A 432 -7.68 -9.86 13.29
N GLY A 433 -8.93 -9.42 13.16
CA GLY A 433 -9.33 -8.40 12.21
C GLY A 433 -9.04 -7.01 12.76
N GLY A 434 -8.56 -6.13 11.87
CA GLY A 434 -8.24 -4.74 12.17
C GLY A 434 -9.39 -3.75 11.93
N ASP A 435 -9.01 -2.48 11.78
CA ASP A 435 -9.87 -1.32 11.52
C ASP A 435 -10.82 -0.90 12.67
N ASP A 436 -10.63 -1.38 13.91
CA ASP A 436 -11.50 -0.98 15.02
C ASP A 436 -11.22 0.45 15.52
N TYR A 437 -9.94 0.87 15.52
CA TYR A 437 -9.45 2.17 15.99
C TYR A 437 -9.87 2.49 17.44
N GLU A 438 -9.98 1.43 18.25
CA GLU A 438 -10.11 1.49 19.70
C GLU A 438 -8.74 1.65 20.36
N LEU A 439 -8.70 2.04 21.64
CA LEU A 439 -7.47 2.04 22.42
C LEU A 439 -7.33 0.76 23.22
N ILE A 440 -6.15 0.15 23.17
CA ILE A 440 -5.70 -0.88 24.10
C ILE A 440 -4.61 -0.31 25.00
N PHE A 441 -4.72 -0.55 26.31
CA PHE A 441 -3.76 -0.01 27.27
C PHE A 441 -3.59 -0.91 28.50
N THR A 442 -2.43 -0.80 29.15
CA THR A 442 -2.09 -1.55 30.37
C THR A 442 -2.00 -0.59 31.55
N ALA A 443 -2.52 -0.99 32.70
CA ALA A 443 -2.50 -0.15 33.89
C ALA A 443 -2.40 -0.96 35.18
N PRO A 444 -1.82 -0.37 36.24
CA PRO A 444 -1.83 -1.02 37.55
C PRO A 444 -3.26 -1.09 38.09
N ALA A 445 -3.61 -2.18 38.77
CA ALA A 445 -4.95 -2.39 39.33
C ALA A 445 -5.40 -1.24 40.26
N ALA A 446 -4.46 -0.57 40.94
CA ALA A 446 -4.73 0.57 41.81
C ALA A 446 -5.32 1.78 41.06
N ASN A 447 -5.06 1.92 39.76
CA ASN A 447 -5.54 3.06 38.96
C ASN A 447 -6.95 2.83 38.39
N ARG A 448 -7.59 1.68 38.65
CA ARG A 448 -8.88 1.32 38.07
C ARG A 448 -9.95 2.40 38.25
N ALA A 449 -10.14 2.92 39.46
CA ALA A 449 -11.16 3.92 39.72
C ALA A 449 -10.93 5.24 38.95
N ALA A 450 -9.66 5.66 38.78
CA ALA A 450 -9.33 6.85 38.01
C ALA A 450 -9.55 6.63 36.50
N ILE A 451 -9.25 5.43 36.01
CA ILE A 451 -9.48 5.02 34.62
C ILE A 451 -10.99 4.96 34.32
N ASP A 452 -11.79 4.39 35.21
CA ASP A 452 -13.25 4.36 35.07
C ASP A 452 -13.82 5.80 35.03
N ALA A 453 -13.31 6.71 35.88
CA ALA A 453 -13.70 8.12 35.85
C ALA A 453 -13.27 8.83 34.55
N ALA A 454 -12.08 8.53 34.03
CA ALA A 454 -11.60 9.05 32.75
C ALA A 454 -12.47 8.58 31.57
N ALA A 455 -12.89 7.31 31.58
CA ALA A 455 -13.77 6.71 30.59
C ALA A 455 -15.18 7.33 30.60
N VAL A 456 -15.76 7.52 31.79
CA VAL A 456 -17.04 8.23 31.95
C VAL A 456 -16.94 9.67 31.43
N ALA A 457 -15.88 10.40 31.77
CA ALA A 457 -15.67 11.77 31.30
C ALA A 457 -15.37 11.88 29.80
N ALA A 458 -14.97 10.78 29.16
CA ALA A 458 -14.77 10.68 27.72
C ALA A 458 -16.02 10.15 26.98
N GLU A 459 -17.04 9.69 27.71
CA GLU A 459 -18.21 8.98 27.18
C GLU A 459 -17.83 7.73 26.35
N VAL A 460 -16.79 7.02 26.78
CA VAL A 460 -16.29 5.82 26.11
C VAL A 460 -16.32 4.66 27.07
N ALA A 461 -17.00 3.57 26.68
CA ALA A 461 -16.98 2.33 27.44
C ALA A 461 -15.57 1.71 27.42
N ILE A 462 -15.17 1.08 28.52
CA ILE A 462 -13.92 0.34 28.64
C ILE A 462 -14.17 -1.02 29.29
N SER A 463 -13.41 -2.02 28.86
CA SER A 463 -13.47 -3.38 29.41
C SER A 463 -12.08 -3.85 29.82
N CYS A 464 -11.98 -4.48 30.99
CA CYS A 464 -10.77 -5.19 31.40
C CYS A 464 -10.80 -6.58 30.77
N ILE A 465 -9.83 -6.87 29.92
CA ILE A 465 -9.83 -8.08 29.07
C ILE A 465 -8.75 -9.09 29.43
N GLY A 466 -7.82 -8.74 30.32
CA GLY A 466 -6.69 -9.62 30.60
C GLY A 466 -5.65 -9.03 31.53
N THR A 467 -4.50 -9.68 31.59
CA THR A 467 -3.38 -9.27 32.44
C THR A 467 -2.02 -9.48 31.76
N ILE A 468 -1.06 -8.65 32.13
CA ILE A 468 0.33 -8.76 31.67
C ILE A 468 1.08 -9.80 32.52
N GLY A 469 1.73 -10.74 31.85
CA GLY A 469 2.54 -11.81 32.43
C GLY A 469 4.05 -11.61 32.22
N PRO A 470 4.88 -12.46 32.84
CA PRO A 470 6.33 -12.43 32.67
C PRO A 470 6.75 -12.83 31.25
N ALA A 471 7.89 -12.32 30.79
CA ALA A 471 8.55 -12.81 29.58
C ALA A 471 9.15 -14.21 29.83
N SER A 472 8.32 -15.24 29.73
CA SER A 472 8.75 -16.65 29.78
C SER A 472 8.60 -17.35 28.43
N VAL A 473 8.39 -16.58 27.36
CA VAL A 473 8.08 -17.11 26.03
C VAL A 473 9.39 -17.14 25.21
N PRO A 474 9.73 -18.28 24.57
CA PRO A 474 10.84 -18.34 23.61
C PRO A 474 10.69 -17.27 22.52
N PRO A 475 11.78 -16.78 21.89
CA PRO A 475 11.72 -15.72 20.88
C PRO A 475 10.76 -16.00 19.70
N GLU A 476 10.45 -17.27 19.45
CA GLU A 476 9.60 -17.75 18.36
C GLU A 476 8.12 -17.89 18.71
N ALA A 477 7.75 -17.76 19.99
CA ALA A 477 6.36 -17.95 20.42
C ALA A 477 5.65 -16.59 20.60
N GLU A 478 4.37 -16.57 20.22
CA GLU A 478 3.56 -15.35 20.26
C GLU A 478 3.42 -14.83 21.69
N PRO A 479 3.65 -13.52 21.93
CA PRO A 479 3.67 -12.97 23.28
C PRO A 479 2.28 -12.81 23.90
N VAL A 480 1.21 -13.04 23.12
CA VAL A 480 -0.19 -12.92 23.54
C VAL A 480 -0.86 -14.30 23.52
N ARG A 481 -1.41 -14.72 24.66
CA ARG A 481 -2.26 -15.91 24.76
C ARG A 481 -3.72 -15.50 24.89
N VAL A 482 -4.57 -16.11 24.08
CA VAL A 482 -6.02 -15.95 24.17
C VAL A 482 -6.60 -17.15 24.89
N MET A 483 -7.32 -16.91 25.99
CA MET A 483 -7.95 -17.92 26.82
C MET A 483 -9.45 -17.94 26.57
N VAL A 484 -10.04 -19.13 26.47
CA VAL A 484 -11.49 -19.34 26.45
C VAL A 484 -11.79 -20.38 27.52
N ALA A 485 -12.55 -20.01 28.55
CA ALA A 485 -12.92 -20.91 29.66
C ALA A 485 -11.70 -21.67 30.26
N GLY A 486 -10.56 -20.99 30.39
CA GLY A 486 -9.32 -21.55 30.95
C GLY A 486 -8.47 -22.39 30.00
N VAL A 487 -8.84 -22.51 28.72
CA VAL A 487 -8.06 -23.22 27.69
C VAL A 487 -7.53 -22.21 26.66
N THR A 488 -6.27 -22.38 26.25
CA THR A 488 -5.68 -21.57 25.17
C THR A 488 -6.41 -21.82 23.85
N MET A 489 -6.92 -20.77 23.24
CA MET A 489 -7.51 -20.80 21.91
C MET A 489 -6.41 -20.67 20.85
N ALA A 490 -6.40 -21.60 19.89
CA ALA A 490 -5.53 -21.50 18.72
C ALA A 490 -6.10 -20.46 17.74
N LEU A 491 -5.24 -19.59 17.23
CA LEU A 491 -5.57 -18.61 16.19
C LEU A 491 -4.88 -18.99 14.88
N GLU A 492 -5.59 -18.85 13.75
CA GLU A 492 -5.04 -19.14 12.41
C GLU A 492 -4.15 -18.02 11.88
N SER A 493 -4.37 -16.79 12.37
CA SER A 493 -3.56 -15.60 12.09
C SER A 493 -3.51 -14.71 13.35
N THR A 494 -2.59 -13.75 13.39
CA THR A 494 -2.44 -12.83 14.54
C THR A 494 -2.88 -11.40 14.23
N GLY A 495 -2.98 -11.00 12.96
CA GLY A 495 -3.41 -9.66 12.51
C GLY A 495 -3.34 -9.48 10.99
N PHE A 496 -3.58 -8.24 10.52
CA PHE A 496 -3.36 -7.82 9.14
C PHE A 496 -1.88 -7.52 8.86
N GLU A 497 -1.39 -7.87 7.65
CA GLU A 497 -0.04 -7.54 7.19
C GLU A 497 -0.03 -7.24 5.69
N HIS A 498 0.56 -6.11 5.27
CA HIS A 498 0.60 -5.67 3.87
C HIS A 498 1.26 -6.65 2.90
N PHE A 499 2.19 -7.47 3.38
CA PHE A 499 3.01 -8.36 2.53
C PHE A 499 2.89 -9.83 2.92
N SER A 500 1.87 -10.21 3.69
CA SER A 500 1.65 -11.61 4.06
C SER A 500 1.33 -12.46 2.83
N CYS A 501 2.27 -13.35 2.50
CA CYS A 501 2.17 -14.31 1.40
C CYS A 501 1.25 -15.46 1.80
N ASN A 502 -0.06 -15.19 1.97
CA ASN A 502 -1.07 -16.23 2.12
C ASN A 502 -2.48 -15.73 1.76
N ARG A 503 -2.64 -15.20 0.54
CA ARG A 503 -3.96 -15.18 -0.11
C ARG A 503 -4.17 -16.52 -0.81
N LYS A 504 -4.69 -17.52 -0.09
CA LYS A 504 -5.36 -18.63 -0.77
C LYS A 504 -6.67 -18.08 -1.35
N LYS A 505 -6.74 -18.13 -2.67
CA LYS A 505 -7.93 -17.84 -3.48
C LYS A 505 -9.11 -18.68 -3.07
#